data_AF-A0A2W6T9Z1-F1
#
_entry.id   AF-A0A2W6T9Z1-F1
#
_cell.length_a   1.000
_cell.length_b   1.000
_cell.length_c   1.000
_cell.angle_alpha   90.00
_cell.angle_beta   90.00
_cell.angle_gamma   90.00
#
_symmetry.space_group_name_H-M   'P 1'
#
loop_
_entity.id
_entity.type
_entity.pdbx_description
1 polymer ?
#
loop_
_entity_poly.entity_id
_entity_poly.type
_entity_poly.pdbx_seq_one_letter_code
_entity_poly.pdbx_strand_id
1 'polypeptide(L)' 'MYVCNCNGLRKRDVAQSIEAGASRPRDIFASHQCQAQCAKCVCEMRQMIQDSREAFALAAE' A
#
# COMPACT_ATOMS: atom_id res chain seq x y z
N MET A 1 8.46 -9.88 -2.07
CA MET A 1 8.88 -8.96 -3.15
C MET A 1 8.86 -7.52 -2.66
N TYR A 2 9.76 -6.67 -3.15
CA TYR A 2 9.71 -5.22 -2.91
C TYR A 2 8.67 -4.58 -3.82
N VAL A 3 7.82 -3.73 -3.23
CA VAL A 3 6.91 -2.83 -3.94
C VAL A 3 7.62 -1.49 -4.16
N CYS A 4 8.34 -0.99 -3.14
CA CYS A 4 9.17 0.20 -3.24
C CYS A 4 10.64 -0.13 -3.04
N ASN A 5 11.46 -0.02 -4.08
CA ASN A 5 12.90 -0.21 -3.97
C ASN A 5 13.62 0.98 -3.30
N CYS A 6 13.10 2.19 -3.47
CA CYS A 6 13.73 3.40 -2.94
C CYS A 6 13.64 3.46 -1.40
N ASN A 7 12.47 3.13 -0.85
CA ASN A 7 12.21 3.13 0.60
C ASN A 7 12.29 1.73 1.23
N GLY A 8 12.63 0.69 0.46
CA GLY A 8 12.72 -0.68 0.96
C GLY A 8 11.40 -1.28 1.44
N LEU A 9 10.24 -0.87 0.88
CA LEU A 9 8.93 -1.40 1.28
C LEU A 9 8.61 -2.69 0.54
N ARG A 10 8.37 -3.77 1.28
CA ARG A 10 7.94 -5.08 0.76
C ARG A 10 6.43 -5.14 0.66
N LYS A 11 5.92 -6.09 -0.14
CA LYS A 11 4.48 -6.35 -0.29
C LYS A 11 3.76 -6.50 1.07
N ARG A 12 4.39 -7.18 2.03
CA ARG A 12 3.83 -7.34 3.39
C ARG A 12 3.71 -6.01 4.15
N ASP A 13 4.68 -5.11 4.00
CA ASP A 13 4.72 -3.84 4.71
C ASP A 13 3.59 -2.93 4.19
N VAL A 14 3.41 -2.93 2.86
CA VAL A 14 2.29 -2.26 2.18
C VAL A 14 0.95 -2.86 2.61
N ALA A 15 0.82 -4.19 2.64
CA ALA A 15 -0.41 -4.87 3.06
C ALA A 15 -0.77 -4.58 4.53
N GLN A 16 0.21 -4.58 5.45
CA GLN A 16 0.00 -4.23 6.86
C GLN A 16 -0.46 -2.78 7.02
N SER A 17 0.08 -1.85 6.22
CA SER A 17 -0.40 -0.47 6.23
C SER A 17 -1.85 -0.35 5.76
N ILE A 18 -2.25 -1.13 4.74
CA ILE A 18 -3.64 -1.16 4.25
C ILE A 18 -4.58 -1.74 5.31
N GLU A 19 -4.20 -2.85 5.95
CA GLU A 19 -4.96 -3.45 7.06
C GLU A 19 -5.10 -2.49 8.24
N ALA A 20 -4.07 -1.67 8.51
CA ALA A 20 -4.10 -0.60 9.50
C ALA A 20 -4.92 0.65 9.07
N GLY A 21 -5.55 0.64 7.89
CA GLY A 21 -6.45 1.69 7.42
C GLY A 21 -5.87 2.64 6.38
N ALA A 22 -4.69 2.37 5.81
CA ALA A 22 -4.16 3.18 4.72
C ALA A 22 -5.08 3.12 3.49
N SER A 23 -5.55 4.29 3.03
CA SER A 23 -6.51 4.39 1.92
C SER A 23 -5.87 4.98 0.65
N ARG A 24 -4.65 5.53 0.77
CA ARG A 24 -3.89 6.15 -0.32
C ARG A 24 -2.40 5.84 -0.16
N PRO A 25 -1.60 5.83 -1.25
CA PRO A 25 -0.16 5.58 -1.16
C PRO A 25 0.60 6.52 -0.21
N ARG A 26 0.15 7.78 -0.05
CA ARG A 26 0.72 8.71 0.92
C ARG A 26 0.60 8.23 2.36
N ASP A 27 -0.48 7.52 2.70
CA ASP A 27 -0.76 7.04 4.04
C ASP A 27 0.21 5.88 4.37
N ILE A 28 0.56 5.07 3.36
CA ILE A 28 1.57 4.01 3.44
C ILE A 28 2.98 4.61 3.62
N PHE A 29 3.32 5.67 2.89
CA PHE A 29 4.59 6.34 3.14
C PHE A 29 4.67 6.96 4.54
N ALA A 30 3.57 7.56 5.01
CA ALA A 30 3.48 8.14 6.34
C ALA A 30 3.60 7.10 7.46
N SER A 31 2.97 5.91 7.35
CA SER A 31 3.08 4.83 8.33
C SER A 31 4.51 4.28 8.45
N HIS A 32 5.29 4.38 7.38
CA HIS A 32 6.70 3.98 7.31
C HIS A 32 7.68 5.15 7.47
N GLN A 33 7.21 6.34 7.85
CA GLN A 33 8.01 7.54 8.10
C GLN A 33 8.94 7.91 6.92
N CYS A 34 8.50 7.65 5.69
CA CYS A 34 9.23 7.97 4.47
C CYS A 34 8.38 8.80 3.52
N GLN A 35 8.97 9.22 2.41
CA GLN A 35 8.29 9.97 1.35
C GLN A 35 8.54 9.30 0.00
N ALA A 36 7.66 9.53 -0.96
CA ALA A 36 7.86 9.03 -2.32
C ALA A 36 9.14 9.64 -2.93
N GLN A 37 10.05 8.79 -3.43
CA GLN A 37 11.27 9.25 -4.11
C GLN A 37 11.08 9.26 -5.64
N CYS A 38 10.95 8.09 -6.28
CA CYS A 38 10.75 8.00 -7.74
C CYS A 38 9.29 7.78 -8.16
N ALA A 39 8.38 7.58 -7.19
CA ALA A 39 6.95 7.29 -7.38
C ALA A 39 6.58 6.06 -8.24
N LYS A 40 7.53 5.24 -8.71
CA LYS A 40 7.25 4.05 -9.54
C LYS A 40 6.35 3.01 -8.87
N CYS A 41 6.41 2.93 -7.54
CA CYS A 41 5.60 2.01 -6.73
C CYS A 41 4.14 2.48 -6.53
N VAL A 42 3.81 3.72 -6.87
CA VAL A 42 2.50 4.32 -6.54
C VAL A 42 1.35 3.61 -7.23
N CYS A 43 1.51 3.20 -8.49
CA CYS A 43 0.47 2.48 -9.22
C CYS A 43 0.20 1.10 -8.60
N GLU A 44 1.24 0.35 -8.24
CA GLU A 44 1.10 -0.95 -7.58
C GLU A 44 0.46 -0.82 -6.19
N MET A 45 0.86 0.19 -5.40
CA MET A 45 0.22 0.48 -4.11
C MET A 45 -1.28 0.80 -4.27
N ARG A 46 -1.67 1.56 -5.30
CA ARG A 46 -3.09 1.85 -5.58
C ARG A 46 -3.87 0.60 -5.91
N GLN A 47 -3.30 -0.29 -6.74
CA GLN A 47 -3.92 -1.57 -7.06
C GLN A 47 -4.13 -2.40 -5.79
N MET A 48 -3.09 -2.54 -4.94
CA MET A 48 -3.20 -3.29 -3.68
C MET A 48 -4.28 -2.72 -2.74
N ILE A 49 -4.41 -1.39 -2.66
CA ILE A 49 -5.48 -0.75 -1.89
C ILE A 49 -6.86 -1.10 -2.46
N GLN A 50 -7.00 -1.04 -3.79
CA GLN A 50 -8.26 -1.35 -4.46
C GLN A 50 -8.65 -2.83 -4.29
N ASP A 51 -7.73 -3.75 -4.55
CA ASP A 51 -7.92 -5.19 -4.37
C ASP A 51 -8.36 -5.51 -2.94
N SER A 52 -7.75 -4.85 -1.94
CA SER A 52 -8.13 -5.03 -0.54
C SER A 52 -9.55 -4.56 -0.26
N ARG A 53 -9.98 -3.44 -0.84
CA ARG A 53 -11.35 -2.92 -0.67
C ARG A 53 -12.38 -3.83 -1.33
N GLU A 54 -12.07 -4.34 -2.51
CA GLU A 54 -12.91 -5.28 -3.25
C GLU A 54 -13.06 -6.61 -2.49
N ALA A 55 -11.95 -7.12 -1.93
CA ALA A 55 -11.97 -8.31 -1.08
C ALA A 55 -12.83 -8.12 0.18
N PHE A 56 -12.75 -6.97 0.84
CA PHE A 56 -13.62 -6.66 1.99
C PHE A 56 -15.09 -6.50 1.62
N ALA A 57 -15.39 -5.92 0.45
CA ALA A 57 -16.76 -5.77 -0.02
C ALA A 57 -17.40 -7.13 -0.29
N LEU A 58 -16.71 -8.03 -0.99
CA LEU A 58 -17.18 -9.39 -1.28
C LEU A 58 -17.44 -10.22 0.00
N ALA A 59 -16.62 -10.02 1.04
CA ALA A 59 -16.78 -10.74 2.30
C ALA A 59 -17.99 -10.29 3.13
N ALA A 60 -18.62 -9.16 2.77
CA ALA A 60 -19.79 -8.62 3.47
C ALA A 60 -21.14 -9.02 2.83
N GLU A 61 -21.11 -9.72 1.69
CA GLU A 61 -22.27 -10.26 0.96
C GLU A 61 -22.57 -11.70 1.38
#